data_AF-A0A9P8XSS0-F1
#
_entry.id   AF-A0A9P8XSS0-F1
#
_cell.length_a   1.000
_cell.length_b   1.000
_cell.length_c   1.000
_cell.angle_alpha   90.00
_cell.angle_beta   90.00
_cell.angle_gamma   90.00
#
_symmetry.space_group_name_H-M   'P 1'
#
loop_
_entity.id
_entity.type
_entity.pdbx_description
1 polymer ?
#
loop_
_entity_poly.entity_id
_entity_poly.type
_entity_poly.pdbx_seq_one_letter_code
_entity_poly.pdbx_strand_id
1 'polypeptide(L)'
;MALSTPATADVLLSRVVQDATEPLAGSISSVIVTVLTATILSTLTTQRVLRVTDWRTLPPVAWIVFAIFLDSWLFVFVTAILKFGVGLGASFGICQGGILLCLVCYVTTKLIYIFLVEKAYIIRQSSVPTGRLKSKLYIFNLFGMLGIYVVVSILNFIFRITRQHNGECVIGMQRVAMIPLISFDLLVNVYLTILFLMPLKNLRKVRHIQRNAANERLRTVASRTFIGAVATTISSIVNLSVLMALDGEPGWVCLMCCNVDIAFSAIVVFWVTHKD
;
A
#
# COMPACT_ATOMS: atom_id res chain seq x y z
N MET A 1 5.43 51.59 -17.07
CA MET A 1 6.60 51.19 -16.27
C MET A 1 6.11 50.26 -15.16
N ALA A 2 5.82 49.00 -15.52
CA ALA A 2 5.41 47.98 -14.55
C ALA A 2 6.61 47.07 -14.34
N LEU A 3 7.24 47.21 -13.17
CA LEU A 3 8.39 46.43 -12.74
C LEU A 3 7.90 44.99 -12.49
N SER A 4 8.08 44.09 -13.46
CA SER A 4 7.91 42.66 -13.24
C SER A 4 9.02 42.21 -12.29
N THR A 5 8.65 41.88 -11.05
CA THR A 5 9.55 41.30 -10.06
C THR A 5 10.21 40.04 -10.62
N PRO A 6 11.54 39.83 -10.46
CA PRO A 6 12.23 38.65 -11.00
C PRO A 6 11.61 37.33 -10.52
N ALA A 7 11.09 37.30 -9.29
CA ALA A 7 10.42 36.11 -8.72
C ALA A 7 9.14 35.67 -9.46
N THR A 8 8.37 36.59 -10.06
CA THR A 8 7.14 36.22 -10.80
C THR A 8 7.45 35.76 -12.21
N ALA A 9 8.51 36.31 -12.82
CA ALA A 9 9.04 35.82 -14.09
C ALA A 9 9.61 34.41 -13.91
N ASP A 10 10.38 34.14 -12.86
CA ASP A 10 10.92 32.81 -12.58
C ASP A 10 9.81 31.79 -12.30
N VAL A 11 8.75 32.15 -11.56
CA VAL A 11 7.60 31.26 -11.32
C VAL A 11 6.80 31.00 -12.59
N LEU A 12 6.61 31.99 -13.46
CA LEU A 12 5.92 31.81 -14.74
C LEU A 12 6.78 31.01 -15.74
N LEU A 13 8.09 31.23 -15.77
CA LEU A 13 9.01 30.48 -16.62
C LEU A 13 9.15 29.03 -16.14
N SER A 14 9.14 28.80 -14.82
CA SER A 14 9.04 27.45 -14.22
C SER A 14 7.74 26.75 -14.64
N ARG A 15 6.60 27.46 -14.61
CA ARG A 15 5.31 26.92 -15.06
C ARG A 15 5.27 26.62 -16.55
N VAL A 16 5.82 27.50 -17.39
CA VAL A 16 5.88 27.32 -18.85
C VAL A 16 6.84 26.17 -19.23
N VAL A 17 7.94 25.99 -18.50
CA VAL A 17 8.86 24.86 -18.69
C VAL A 17 8.23 23.54 -18.21
N GLN A 18 7.44 23.55 -17.13
CA GLN A 18 6.68 22.35 -16.69
C GLN A 18 5.58 21.95 -17.70
N ASP A 19 4.90 22.92 -18.31
CA ASP A 19 3.87 22.70 -19.35
C ASP A 19 4.43 22.09 -20.65
N ALA A 20 5.75 22.17 -20.88
CA ALA A 20 6.38 21.58 -22.06
C ALA A 20 6.61 20.06 -21.94
N THR A 21 6.45 19.49 -20.75
CA THR A 21 6.92 18.12 -20.41
C THR A 21 5.84 17.18 -19.86
N GLU A 22 4.78 17.70 -19.21
CA GLU A 22 3.60 16.90 -18.84
C GLU A 22 2.43 17.27 -19.75
N PRO A 23 1.79 16.32 -20.46
CA PRO A 23 0.62 16.64 -21.26
C PRO A 23 -0.49 17.18 -20.34
N LEU A 24 -1.21 18.22 -20.79
CA LEU A 24 -2.31 18.84 -20.02
C LEU A 24 -3.30 17.80 -19.47
N ALA A 25 -3.57 16.76 -20.26
CA ALA A 25 -4.42 15.63 -19.87
C ALA A 25 -3.86 14.84 -18.66
N GLY A 26 -2.54 14.67 -18.56
CA GLY A 26 -1.85 14.02 -17.44
C GLY A 26 -1.91 14.83 -16.14
N SER A 27 -1.75 16.16 -16.26
CA SER A 27 -1.91 17.07 -15.13
C SER A 27 -3.35 17.06 -14.59
N ILE A 28 -4.35 17.18 -15.47
CA ILE A 28 -5.77 17.16 -15.09
C ILE A 28 -6.15 15.82 -14.46
N SER A 29 -5.77 14.69 -15.08
CA SER A 29 -6.09 13.36 -14.55
C SER A 29 -5.47 13.15 -13.17
N SER A 30 -4.24 13.60 -12.97
CA SER A 30 -3.54 13.49 -11.69
C SER A 30 -4.19 14.33 -10.58
N VAL A 31 -4.67 15.53 -10.90
CA VAL A 31 -5.43 16.35 -9.93
C VAL A 31 -6.71 15.63 -9.53
N ILE A 32 -7.47 15.14 -10.50
CA ILE A 32 -8.74 14.42 -10.27
C ILE A 32 -8.49 13.19 -9.39
N VAL A 33 -7.52 12.35 -9.75
CA VAL A 33 -7.15 11.15 -8.99
C VAL A 33 -6.73 11.50 -7.57
N THR A 34 -5.89 12.53 -7.39
CA THR A 34 -5.40 12.93 -6.06
C THR A 34 -6.55 13.42 -5.17
N VAL A 35 -7.43 14.27 -5.70
CA VAL A 35 -8.58 14.80 -4.95
C VAL A 35 -9.58 13.71 -4.61
N LEU A 36 -9.88 12.81 -5.55
CA LEU A 36 -10.78 11.67 -5.32
C LEU A 36 -10.19 10.72 -4.27
N THR A 37 -8.90 10.41 -4.35
CA THR A 37 -8.22 9.53 -3.40
C THR A 37 -8.23 10.14 -2.00
N ALA A 38 -7.90 11.43 -1.87
CA ALA A 38 -7.93 12.15 -0.60
C ALA A 38 -9.33 12.17 0.03
N THR A 39 -10.39 12.41 -0.77
CA THR A 39 -11.78 12.40 -0.30
C THR A 39 -12.24 11.00 0.12
N ILE A 40 -11.92 9.96 -0.66
CA ILE A 40 -12.22 8.57 -0.30
C ILE A 40 -11.53 8.21 1.02
N LEU A 41 -10.22 8.46 1.15
CA LEU A 41 -9.49 8.15 2.38
C LEU A 41 -10.05 8.93 3.58
N SER A 42 -10.35 10.21 3.42
CA SER A 42 -10.89 11.06 4.50
C SER A 42 -12.28 10.60 4.94
N THR A 43 -13.17 10.27 4.00
CA THR A 43 -14.52 9.78 4.31
C THR A 43 -14.48 8.40 4.99
N LEU A 44 -13.68 7.47 4.47
CA LEU A 44 -13.52 6.13 5.06
C LEU A 44 -12.91 6.18 6.47
N THR A 45 -11.91 7.03 6.67
CA THR A 45 -11.29 7.24 7.99
C THR A 45 -12.31 7.84 8.95
N THR A 46 -13.03 8.89 8.54
CA THR A 46 -14.06 9.53 9.37
C THR A 46 -15.16 8.56 9.77
N GLN A 47 -15.70 7.78 8.83
CA GLN A 47 -16.71 6.77 9.12
C GLN A 47 -16.23 5.73 10.14
N ARG A 48 -14.95 5.31 10.05
CA ARG A 48 -14.39 4.38 11.04
C ARG A 48 -14.20 5.01 12.41
N VAL A 49 -13.65 6.23 12.47
CA VAL A 49 -13.46 6.98 13.72
C VAL A 49 -14.81 7.15 14.45
N LEU A 50 -15.87 7.53 13.73
CA LEU A 50 -17.20 7.72 14.31
C LEU A 50 -17.87 6.43 14.78
N ARG A 51 -17.50 5.27 14.22
CA ARG A 51 -18.03 3.96 14.63
C ARG A 51 -17.35 3.40 15.89
N VAL A 52 -16.22 3.96 16.31
CA VAL A 52 -15.52 3.57 17.53
C VAL A 52 -16.14 4.27 18.72
N THR A 53 -16.83 3.50 19.57
CA THR A 53 -17.39 4.00 20.83
C THR A 53 -16.36 4.02 21.96
N ASP A 54 -15.49 3.01 22.02
CA ASP A 54 -14.45 2.87 23.07
C ASP A 54 -13.06 2.60 22.46
N TRP A 55 -12.14 3.55 22.62
CA TRP A 55 -10.77 3.45 22.08
C TRP A 55 -9.87 2.47 22.84
N ARG A 56 -10.19 2.18 24.11
CA ARG A 56 -9.39 1.32 24.99
C ARG A 56 -9.62 -0.18 24.76
N THR A 57 -10.75 -0.57 24.16
CA THR A 57 -11.11 -1.98 23.94
C THR A 57 -10.84 -2.43 22.50
N LEU A 58 -10.27 -1.55 21.67
CA LEU A 58 -10.01 -1.84 20.26
C LEU A 58 -9.00 -2.98 20.08
N PRO A 59 -9.30 -3.97 19.21
CA PRO A 59 -8.33 -4.99 18.89
C PRO A 59 -7.12 -4.37 18.16
N PRO A 60 -5.90 -4.90 18.32
CA PRO A 60 -4.69 -4.38 17.67
C PRO A 60 -4.82 -4.21 16.15
N VAL A 61 -5.66 -5.03 15.49
CA VAL A 61 -5.95 -4.93 14.05
C VAL A 61 -6.58 -3.59 13.68
N ALA A 62 -7.49 -3.07 14.51
CA ALA A 62 -8.16 -1.80 14.24
C ALA A 62 -7.16 -0.64 14.23
N TRP A 63 -6.19 -0.63 15.17
CA TRP A 63 -5.12 0.38 15.22
C TRP A 63 -4.25 0.40 13.96
N ILE A 64 -3.93 -0.77 13.41
CA ILE A 64 -3.14 -0.86 12.17
C ILE A 64 -3.95 -0.37 10.98
N VAL A 65 -5.23 -0.72 10.91
CA VAL A 65 -6.10 -0.21 9.86
C VAL A 65 -6.11 1.31 9.91
N PHE A 66 -6.27 1.93 11.08
CA PHE A 66 -6.13 3.38 11.24
C PHE A 66 -4.76 3.90 10.83
N ALA A 67 -3.68 3.23 11.20
CA ALA A 67 -2.32 3.61 10.80
C ALA A 67 -2.13 3.57 9.29
N ILE A 68 -2.66 2.55 8.59
CA ILE A 68 -2.59 2.43 7.12
C ILE A 68 -3.40 3.54 6.45
N PHE A 69 -4.61 3.82 6.94
CA PHE A 69 -5.43 4.91 6.42
C PHE A 69 -4.76 6.28 6.61
N LEU A 70 -4.13 6.50 7.77
CA LEU A 70 -3.38 7.73 8.05
C LEU A 70 -2.12 7.84 7.19
N ASP A 71 -1.33 6.77 7.07
CA ASP A 71 -0.13 6.72 6.24
C ASP A 71 -0.47 6.98 4.77
N SER A 72 -1.53 6.35 4.26
CA SER A 72 -2.05 6.56 2.90
C SER A 72 -2.50 8.00 2.69
N TRP A 73 -3.19 8.60 3.67
CA TRP A 73 -3.64 9.99 3.56
C TRP A 73 -2.47 10.97 3.57
N LEU A 74 -1.49 10.75 4.46
CA LEU A 74 -0.25 11.54 4.50
C LEU A 74 0.53 11.41 3.19
N PHE A 75 0.62 10.22 2.61
CA PHE A 75 1.23 10.00 1.30
C PHE A 75 0.54 10.84 0.21
N VAL A 76 -0.78 10.79 0.10
CA VAL A 76 -1.54 11.58 -0.90
C VAL A 76 -1.34 13.08 -0.67
N PHE A 77 -1.33 13.52 0.59
CA PHE A 77 -1.12 14.93 0.94
C PHE A 77 0.30 15.41 0.56
N VAL A 78 1.34 14.68 0.95
CA VAL A 78 2.73 15.06 0.66
C VAL A 78 3.01 15.00 -0.84
N THR A 79 2.52 13.97 -1.54
CA THR A 79 2.67 13.87 -3.00
C THR A 79 1.92 14.97 -3.74
N ALA A 80 0.77 15.43 -3.25
CA ALA A 80 0.07 16.61 -3.79
C ALA A 80 0.92 17.88 -3.65
N ILE A 81 1.58 18.08 -2.50
CA ILE A 81 2.50 19.22 -2.29
C ILE A 81 3.70 19.12 -3.22
N LEU A 82 4.33 17.95 -3.32
CA LEU A 82 5.50 17.75 -4.18
C LEU A 82 5.15 17.94 -5.66
N LYS A 83 3.97 17.45 -6.09
CA LYS A 83 3.53 17.55 -7.49
C LYS A 83 3.01 18.94 -7.86
N PHE A 84 2.05 19.48 -7.10
CA PHE A 84 1.33 20.71 -7.47
C PHE A 84 1.85 21.97 -6.77
N GLY A 85 2.46 21.82 -5.60
CA GLY A 85 3.00 22.94 -4.82
C GLY A 85 4.40 23.32 -5.27
N VAL A 86 5.34 22.38 -5.15
CA VAL A 86 6.78 22.63 -5.39
C VAL A 86 7.19 22.29 -6.83
N GLY A 87 6.61 21.22 -7.40
CA GLY A 87 6.98 20.69 -8.71
C GLY A 87 8.06 19.60 -8.61
N LEU A 88 7.73 18.40 -9.10
CA LEU A 88 8.60 17.22 -9.02
C LEU A 88 9.94 17.40 -9.73
N GLY A 89 9.95 18.21 -10.78
CA GLY A 89 11.09 18.51 -11.62
C GLY A 89 11.94 19.70 -11.17
N ALA A 90 11.60 20.37 -10.07
CA ALA A 90 12.26 21.59 -9.65
C ALA A 90 13.71 21.35 -9.15
N SER A 91 13.97 20.23 -8.49
CA SER A 91 15.32 19.85 -8.06
C SER A 91 15.49 18.34 -7.93
N PHE A 92 16.75 17.90 -7.98
CA PHE A 92 17.09 16.48 -7.88
C PHE A 92 16.68 15.92 -6.52
N GLY A 93 16.81 16.73 -5.46
CA GLY A 93 16.38 16.37 -4.11
C GLY A 93 14.87 16.13 -4.00
N ILE A 94 14.05 16.94 -4.68
CA ILE A 94 12.58 16.76 -4.72
C ILE A 94 12.23 15.48 -5.48
N CYS A 95 12.85 15.26 -6.63
CA CYS A 95 12.67 14.06 -7.44
C CYS A 95 13.04 12.78 -6.66
N GLN A 96 14.19 12.80 -5.96
CA GLN A 96 14.62 11.73 -5.09
C GLN A 96 13.70 11.54 -3.87
N GLY A 97 13.19 12.63 -3.30
CA GLY A 97 12.22 12.62 -2.22
C GLY A 97 10.91 11.92 -2.62
N GLY A 98 10.44 12.15 -3.86
CA GLY A 98 9.25 11.51 -4.40
C GLY A 98 9.34 9.99 -4.42
N ILE A 99 10.41 9.42 -5.00
CA ILE A 99 10.58 7.96 -5.02
C ILE A 99 10.79 7.38 -3.62
N LEU A 100 11.49 8.09 -2.74
CA LEU A 100 11.73 7.63 -1.37
C LEU A 100 10.41 7.57 -0.59
N LEU A 101 9.56 8.58 -0.74
CA LEU A 101 8.24 8.63 -0.13
C LEU A 101 7.36 7.46 -0.61
N CYS A 102 7.35 7.17 -1.91
CA CYS A 102 6.66 6.00 -2.47
C CYS A 102 7.17 4.69 -1.87
N LEU A 103 8.49 4.48 -1.83
CA LEU A 103 9.09 3.27 -1.29
C LEU A 103 8.82 3.09 0.20
N VAL A 104 8.95 4.17 0.99
CA VAL A 104 8.69 4.14 2.43
C VAL A 104 7.23 3.81 2.69
N CYS A 105 6.27 4.50 2.05
CA CYS A 105 4.84 4.24 2.21
C CYS A 105 4.45 2.82 1.77
N TYR A 106 5.05 2.32 0.69
CA TYR A 106 4.86 0.95 0.25
C TYR A 106 5.36 -0.05 1.32
N VAL A 107 6.55 0.19 1.88
CA VAL A 107 7.14 -0.70 2.90
C VAL A 107 6.35 -0.65 4.22
N THR A 108 5.97 0.53 4.69
CA THR A 108 5.17 0.71 5.91
C THR A 108 3.81 0.03 5.81
N THR A 109 3.14 0.14 4.66
CA THR A 109 1.84 -0.50 4.40
C THR A 109 1.92 -2.03 4.48
N LYS A 110 3.05 -2.63 4.10
CA LYS A 110 3.28 -4.08 4.11
C LYS A 110 3.69 -4.66 5.46
N LEU A 111 3.97 -3.82 6.47
CA LEU A 111 4.16 -4.27 7.86
C LEU A 111 2.90 -4.96 8.44
N ILE A 112 1.75 -4.84 7.77
CA ILE A 112 0.54 -5.63 8.05
C ILE A 112 0.81 -7.14 8.10
N TYR A 113 1.81 -7.65 7.38
CA TYR A 113 2.15 -9.07 7.37
C TYR A 113 2.54 -9.60 8.76
N ILE A 114 3.23 -8.81 9.58
CA ILE A 114 3.58 -9.18 10.96
C ILE A 114 2.31 -9.50 11.76
N PHE A 115 1.28 -8.68 11.58
CA PHE A 115 0.01 -8.85 12.28
C PHE A 115 -0.86 -9.96 11.71
N LEU A 116 -0.82 -10.19 10.39
CA LEU A 116 -1.48 -11.34 9.77
C LEU A 116 -0.87 -12.66 10.26
N VAL A 117 0.46 -12.72 10.42
CA VAL A 117 1.17 -13.84 11.04
C VAL A 117 0.71 -14.05 12.48
N GLU A 118 0.66 -12.99 13.28
CA GLU A 118 0.21 -13.04 14.67
C GLU A 118 -1.25 -13.55 14.78
N LYS A 119 -2.13 -13.09 13.90
CA LYS A 119 -3.53 -13.54 13.86
C LYS A 119 -3.66 -14.99 13.42
N ALA A 120 -2.92 -15.42 12.41
CA ALA A 120 -2.90 -16.80 11.97
C ALA A 120 -2.40 -17.74 13.09
N TYR A 121 -1.40 -17.29 13.86
CA TYR A 121 -0.91 -17.99 15.03
C TYR A 121 -1.98 -18.15 16.12
N ILE A 122 -2.65 -17.06 16.52
CA ILE A 122 -3.70 -17.09 17.55
C ILE A 122 -4.85 -18.04 17.15
N ILE A 123 -5.27 -18.02 15.89
CA ILE A 123 -6.36 -18.87 15.39
C ILE A 123 -5.93 -20.34 15.35
N ARG A 124 -4.69 -20.62 14.95
CA ARG A 124 -4.15 -21.96 14.98
C ARG A 124 -3.99 -22.49 16.41
N GLN A 125 -3.66 -21.63 17.37
CA GLN A 125 -3.58 -22.00 18.78
C GLN A 125 -4.95 -22.45 19.33
N SER A 126 -6.06 -21.89 18.83
CA SER A 126 -7.41 -22.38 19.17
C SER A 126 -7.67 -23.81 18.66
N SER A 127 -6.92 -24.29 17.66
CA SER A 127 -7.01 -25.67 17.14
C SER A 127 -5.95 -26.61 17.70
N VAL A 128 -4.75 -26.12 18.05
CA VAL A 128 -3.65 -26.88 18.64
C VAL A 128 -2.91 -26.01 19.66
N PRO A 129 -3.06 -26.23 20.97
CA PRO A 129 -2.43 -25.40 21.99
C PRO A 129 -0.91 -25.65 22.06
N THR A 130 -0.13 -24.72 21.51
CA THR A 130 1.34 -24.65 21.65
C THR A 130 1.75 -23.25 22.09
N GLY A 131 2.83 -23.11 22.87
CA GLY A 131 3.34 -21.79 23.31
C GLY A 131 4.06 -21.01 22.20
N ARG A 132 4.04 -19.66 22.30
CA ARG A 132 4.52 -18.70 21.28
C ARG A 132 5.93 -19.01 20.75
N LEU A 133 6.91 -19.11 21.65
CA LEU A 133 8.32 -19.37 21.32
C LEU A 133 8.65 -20.86 21.10
N LYS A 134 7.68 -21.76 21.31
CA LYS A 134 7.90 -23.22 21.20
C LYS A 134 7.41 -23.78 19.88
N SER A 135 6.57 -23.04 19.14
CA SER A 135 6.10 -23.49 17.83
C SER A 135 7.14 -23.15 16.76
N LYS A 136 7.83 -24.18 16.25
CA LYS A 136 8.82 -24.04 15.16
C LYS A 136 8.23 -23.34 13.94
N LEU A 137 6.92 -23.52 13.69
CA LEU A 137 6.23 -22.90 12.59
C LEU A 137 6.02 -21.39 12.76
N TYR A 138 5.73 -20.89 13.96
CA TYR A 138 5.59 -19.44 14.20
C TYR A 138 6.93 -18.74 14.02
N ILE A 139 8.00 -19.30 14.59
CA ILE A 139 9.36 -18.75 14.43
C ILE A 139 9.78 -18.80 12.96
N PHE A 140 9.56 -19.91 12.26
CA PHE A 140 9.85 -20.00 10.83
C PHE A 140 9.05 -18.98 10.02
N ASN A 141 7.77 -18.79 10.32
CA ASN A 141 6.92 -17.86 9.60
C ASN A 141 7.30 -16.39 9.87
N LEU A 142 7.57 -16.06 11.13
CA LEU A 142 7.96 -14.72 11.55
C LEU A 142 9.36 -14.38 11.04
N PHE A 143 10.35 -15.22 11.28
CA PHE A 143 11.75 -14.93 10.91
C PHE A 143 12.00 -15.15 9.42
N GLY A 144 11.39 -16.17 8.81
CA GLY A 144 11.53 -16.49 7.40
C GLY A 144 10.85 -15.44 6.51
N MET A 145 9.55 -15.18 6.71
CA MET A 145 8.86 -14.20 5.86
C MET A 145 9.33 -12.78 6.13
N LEU A 146 9.48 -12.36 7.40
CA LEU A 146 9.97 -11.00 7.69
C LEU A 146 11.41 -10.82 7.22
N GLY A 147 12.26 -11.84 7.39
CA GLY A 147 13.65 -11.80 6.92
C GLY A 147 13.74 -11.62 5.40
N ILE A 148 13.01 -12.46 4.64
CA ILE A 148 12.98 -12.32 3.17
C ILE A 148 12.39 -10.97 2.77
N TYR A 149 11.32 -10.52 3.43
CA TYR A 149 10.72 -9.21 3.18
C TYR A 149 11.73 -8.08 3.35
N VAL A 150 12.45 -8.05 4.48
CA VAL A 150 13.49 -7.03 4.75
C VAL A 150 14.59 -7.06 3.68
N VAL A 151 15.05 -8.23 3.28
CA VAL A 151 16.06 -8.37 2.21
C VAL A 151 15.53 -7.79 0.90
N VAL A 152 14.32 -8.14 0.49
CA VAL A 152 13.72 -7.65 -0.76
C VAL A 152 13.45 -6.14 -0.69
N SER A 153 13.03 -5.62 0.47
CA SER A 153 12.87 -4.18 0.68
C SER A 153 14.21 -3.44 0.53
N ILE A 154 15.29 -3.93 1.15
CA ILE A 154 16.63 -3.33 1.03
C ILE A 154 17.10 -3.33 -0.43
N LEU A 155 16.89 -4.44 -1.16
CA LEU A 155 17.22 -4.51 -2.58
C LEU A 155 16.44 -3.46 -3.40
N ASN A 156 15.17 -3.22 -3.09
CA ASN A 156 14.39 -2.16 -3.75
C ASN A 156 14.92 -0.74 -3.46
N PHE A 157 15.41 -0.48 -2.24
CA PHE A 157 16.06 0.81 -1.94
C PHE A 157 17.39 1.00 -2.70
N ILE A 158 18.17 -0.07 -2.88
CA ILE A 158 19.46 -0.04 -3.59
C ILE A 158 19.25 0.13 -5.10
N PHE A 159 18.34 -0.65 -5.70
CA PHE A 159 18.11 -0.68 -7.15
C PHE A 159 17.05 0.34 -7.64
N ARG A 160 16.84 1.43 -6.88
CA ARG A 160 16.00 2.54 -7.32
C ARG A 160 16.70 3.35 -8.43
N ILE A 161 15.93 3.87 -9.38
CA ILE A 161 16.41 4.73 -10.44
C ILE A 161 15.79 6.11 -10.26
N THR A 162 16.64 7.14 -10.20
CA THR A 162 16.22 8.55 -10.21
C THR A 162 17.07 9.30 -11.21
N ARG A 163 16.45 9.87 -12.24
CA ARG A 163 17.11 10.72 -13.23
C ARG A 163 16.31 12.00 -13.35
N GLN A 164 17.00 13.14 -13.32
CA GLN A 164 16.39 14.43 -13.60
C GLN A 164 17.07 15.00 -14.84
N HIS A 165 16.28 15.34 -15.86
CA HIS A 165 16.78 15.91 -17.10
C HIS A 165 15.85 17.04 -17.54
N ASN A 166 16.39 18.26 -17.72
CA ASN A 166 15.65 19.41 -18.25
C ASN A 166 14.30 19.73 -17.58
N GLY A 167 14.21 19.59 -16.25
CA GLY A 167 12.95 19.83 -15.52
C GLY A 167 11.99 18.64 -15.51
N GLU A 168 12.34 17.53 -16.16
CA GLU A 168 11.61 16.26 -16.04
C GLU A 168 12.28 15.38 -14.98
N CYS A 169 11.46 14.88 -14.06
CA CYS A 169 11.86 13.90 -13.06
C CYS A 169 11.39 12.53 -13.53
N VAL A 170 12.33 11.62 -13.80
CA VAL A 170 12.09 10.21 -14.15
C VAL A 170 12.41 9.37 -12.92
N ILE A 171 11.40 8.70 -12.39
CA ILE A 171 11.53 7.80 -11.23
C ILE A 171 11.10 6.40 -11.63
N GLY A 172 11.80 5.40 -11.10
CA GLY A 172 11.45 4.02 -11.34
C GLY A 172 12.27 3.07 -10.48
N MET A 173 11.99 1.79 -10.65
CA MET A 173 12.74 0.70 -10.04
C MET A 173 13.26 -0.22 -11.14
N GLN A 174 14.38 -0.88 -10.92
CA GLN A 174 14.85 -1.91 -11.86
C GLN A 174 13.94 -3.14 -11.80
N ARG A 175 13.71 -3.76 -12.98
CA ARG A 175 12.96 -5.03 -13.11
C ARG A 175 13.52 -6.12 -12.18
N VAL A 176 14.84 -6.10 -11.96
CA VAL A 176 15.58 -7.03 -11.08
C VAL A 176 15.11 -6.96 -9.62
N ALA A 177 14.62 -5.81 -9.14
CA ALA A 177 14.12 -5.66 -7.77
C ALA A 177 12.59 -5.76 -7.66
N MET A 178 11.86 -5.34 -8.70
CA MET A 178 10.39 -5.42 -8.73
C MET A 178 9.87 -6.85 -8.85
N ILE A 179 10.49 -7.69 -9.69
CA ILE A 179 10.02 -9.07 -9.90
C ILE A 179 10.09 -9.89 -8.60
N PRO A 180 11.21 -9.87 -7.83
CA PRO A 180 11.26 -10.55 -6.53
C PRO A 180 10.24 -10.00 -5.53
N LEU A 181 10.01 -8.69 -5.51
CA LEU A 181 9.04 -8.05 -4.62
C LEU A 181 7.62 -8.52 -4.89
N ILE A 182 7.18 -8.45 -6.15
CA ILE A 182 5.87 -8.91 -6.58
C ILE A 182 5.69 -10.40 -6.32
N SER A 183 6.70 -11.20 -6.66
CA SER A 183 6.65 -12.66 -6.49
C SER A 183 6.53 -13.03 -5.01
N PHE A 184 7.31 -12.37 -4.15
CA PHE A 184 7.26 -12.57 -2.71
C PHE A 184 5.89 -12.18 -2.14
N ASP A 185 5.36 -11.02 -2.52
CA ASP A 185 4.04 -10.54 -2.10
C ASP A 185 2.93 -11.56 -2.44
N LEU A 186 2.93 -12.07 -3.68
CA LEU A 186 1.97 -13.08 -4.12
C LEU A 186 2.12 -14.37 -3.31
N LEU A 187 3.35 -14.87 -3.16
CA LEU A 187 3.63 -16.11 -2.43
C LEU A 187 3.21 -16.03 -0.96
N VAL A 188 3.54 -14.93 -0.27
CA VAL A 188 3.18 -14.73 1.14
C VAL A 188 1.66 -14.64 1.31
N ASN A 189 0.98 -13.88 0.45
CA ASN A 189 -0.47 -13.76 0.50
C ASN A 189 -1.17 -15.12 0.29
N VAL A 190 -0.71 -15.92 -0.67
CA VAL A 190 -1.24 -17.29 -0.90
C VAL A 190 -0.91 -18.20 0.29
N TYR A 191 0.32 -18.18 0.79
CA TYR A 191 0.77 -19.00 1.90
C TYR A 191 0.00 -18.73 3.19
N LEU A 192 -0.12 -17.46 3.59
CA LEU A 192 -0.88 -17.05 4.78
C LEU A 192 -2.35 -17.45 4.69
N THR A 193 -2.90 -17.43 3.48
CA THR A 193 -4.29 -17.83 3.23
C THR A 193 -4.49 -19.32 3.44
N ILE A 194 -3.59 -20.15 2.90
CA ILE A 194 -3.66 -21.60 3.12
C ILE A 194 -3.54 -21.90 4.61
N LEU A 195 -2.62 -21.22 5.30
CA LEU A 195 -2.42 -21.34 6.75
C LEU A 195 -3.69 -20.97 7.54
N PHE A 196 -4.45 -19.97 7.08
CA PHE A 196 -5.69 -19.54 7.72
C PHE A 196 -6.86 -20.51 7.43
N LEU A 197 -6.99 -20.98 6.18
CA LEU A 197 -8.09 -21.85 5.75
C LEU A 197 -7.95 -23.30 6.23
N MET A 198 -6.73 -23.80 6.43
CA MET A 198 -6.46 -25.19 6.81
C MET A 198 -7.02 -25.57 8.20
N PRO A 199 -6.80 -24.81 9.29
CA PRO A 199 -7.43 -25.08 10.59
C PRO A 199 -8.95 -25.06 10.53
N LEU A 200 -9.54 -24.13 9.76
CA LEU A 200 -10.99 -24.01 9.58
C LEU A 200 -11.60 -25.21 8.82
N LYS A 201 -10.86 -25.80 7.88
CA LYS A 201 -11.28 -27.05 7.20
C LYS A 201 -11.21 -28.26 8.14
N ASN A 202 -10.15 -28.37 8.94
CA ASN A 202 -9.98 -29.49 9.88
C ASN A 202 -10.98 -29.44 11.04
N LEU A 203 -11.29 -28.24 11.56
CA LEU A 203 -12.38 -28.06 12.52
C LEU A 203 -13.72 -28.54 11.95
N ARG A 204 -13.98 -28.41 10.65
CA ARG A 204 -15.20 -28.90 10.01
C ARG A 204 -15.28 -30.44 9.98
N LYS A 205 -14.15 -31.12 9.79
CA LYS A 205 -14.07 -32.60 9.86
C LYS A 205 -14.34 -33.12 11.26
N VAL A 206 -13.81 -32.45 12.29
CA VAL A 206 -13.98 -32.85 13.70
C VAL A 206 -15.35 -32.43 14.26
N ARG A 207 -15.89 -31.29 13.81
CA ARG A 207 -17.10 -30.65 14.33
C ARG A 207 -18.33 -30.86 13.43
N HIS A 208 -18.42 -31.99 12.74
CA HIS A 208 -19.69 -32.43 12.15
C HIS A 208 -20.78 -32.67 13.24
N ILE A 209 -20.41 -32.60 14.53
CA ILE A 209 -21.23 -32.85 15.71
C ILE A 209 -21.74 -31.56 16.41
N GLN A 210 -21.14 -30.37 16.21
CA GLN A 210 -21.58 -29.14 16.92
C GLN A 210 -21.50 -27.88 16.03
N ARG A 211 -22.56 -27.61 15.25
CA ARG A 211 -22.67 -26.44 14.35
C ARG A 211 -22.75 -25.14 15.17
N ASN A 212 -21.72 -24.29 15.09
CA ASN A 212 -21.66 -23.02 15.84
C ASN A 212 -21.56 -21.83 14.86
N ALA A 213 -22.58 -20.98 14.81
CA ALA A 213 -22.74 -19.90 13.81
C ALA A 213 -21.59 -18.87 13.82
N ALA A 214 -20.94 -18.67 14.98
CA ALA A 214 -19.79 -17.77 15.11
C ALA A 214 -18.58 -18.19 14.24
N ASN A 215 -18.37 -19.50 14.08
CA ASN A 215 -17.24 -20.04 13.31
C ASN A 215 -17.46 -19.87 11.78
N GLU A 216 -18.73 -19.85 11.35
CA GLU A 216 -19.12 -19.63 9.96
C GLU A 216 -18.98 -18.16 9.56
N ARG A 217 -19.31 -17.23 10.47
CA ARG A 217 -19.06 -15.79 10.30
C ARG A 217 -17.57 -15.49 10.15
N LEU A 218 -16.73 -16.02 11.06
CA LEU A 218 -15.28 -15.80 11.02
C LEU A 218 -14.65 -16.30 9.70
N ARG A 219 -15.14 -17.44 9.18
CA ARG A 219 -14.67 -17.99 7.91
C ARG A 219 -15.03 -17.11 6.71
N THR A 220 -16.25 -16.59 6.70
CA THR A 220 -16.72 -15.69 5.63
C THR A 220 -15.90 -14.39 5.61
N VAL A 221 -15.64 -13.82 6.79
CA VAL A 221 -14.81 -12.62 6.94
C VAL A 221 -13.40 -12.88 6.42
N ALA A 222 -12.81 -14.01 6.79
CA ALA A 222 -11.46 -14.35 6.34
C ALA A 222 -11.36 -14.64 4.84
N SER A 223 -12.33 -15.35 4.25
CA SER A 223 -12.33 -15.57 2.80
C SER A 223 -12.52 -14.26 2.03
N ARG A 224 -13.33 -13.33 2.54
CA ARG A 224 -13.48 -12.01 1.92
C ARG A 224 -12.22 -11.17 2.06
N THR A 225 -11.58 -11.21 3.23
CA THR A 225 -10.28 -10.56 3.47
C THR A 225 -9.21 -11.08 2.51
N PHE A 226 -9.20 -12.39 2.24
CA PHE A 226 -8.32 -12.99 1.25
C PHE A 226 -8.60 -12.49 -0.17
N ILE A 227 -9.86 -12.57 -0.62
CA ILE A 227 -10.24 -12.09 -1.96
C ILE A 227 -9.84 -10.62 -2.12
N GLY A 228 -10.04 -9.80 -1.07
CA GLY A 228 -9.58 -8.43 -1.05
C GLY A 228 -8.07 -8.31 -1.19
N ALA A 229 -7.28 -9.03 -0.38
CA ALA A 229 -5.82 -8.98 -0.44
C ALA A 229 -5.27 -9.42 -1.81
N VAL A 230 -5.86 -10.45 -2.43
CA VAL A 230 -5.49 -10.91 -3.77
C VAL A 230 -5.86 -9.86 -4.81
N ALA A 231 -7.07 -9.31 -4.76
CA ALA A 231 -7.51 -8.27 -5.69
C ALA A 231 -6.59 -7.03 -5.62
N THR A 232 -6.27 -6.57 -4.40
CA THR A 232 -5.31 -5.47 -4.18
C THR A 232 -3.93 -5.81 -4.74
N THR A 233 -3.41 -7.01 -4.46
CA THR A 233 -2.09 -7.40 -4.97
C THR A 233 -2.07 -7.48 -6.49
N ILE A 234 -3.12 -8.00 -7.13
CA ILE A 234 -3.25 -8.04 -8.59
C ILE A 234 -3.34 -6.62 -9.16
N SER A 235 -4.09 -5.71 -8.53
CA SER A 235 -4.11 -4.28 -8.91
C SER A 235 -2.71 -3.68 -8.88
N SER A 236 -1.97 -3.86 -7.77
CA SER A 236 -0.60 -3.37 -7.66
C SER A 236 0.30 -3.99 -8.74
N ILE A 237 0.15 -5.29 -9.04
CA ILE A 237 0.92 -5.98 -10.08
C ILE A 237 0.63 -5.40 -11.45
N VAL A 238 -0.63 -5.18 -11.82
CA VAL A 238 -0.99 -4.60 -13.11
C VAL A 238 -0.41 -3.20 -13.23
N ASN A 239 -0.54 -2.38 -12.18
CA ASN A 239 0.02 -1.03 -12.14
C ASN A 239 1.55 -1.05 -12.30
N LEU A 240 2.26 -1.88 -11.54
CA LEU A 240 3.73 -2.01 -11.66
C LEU A 240 4.15 -2.63 -13.00
N SER A 241 3.34 -3.52 -13.58
CA SER A 241 3.64 -4.17 -14.86
C SER A 241 3.50 -3.22 -16.03
N VAL A 242 2.50 -2.33 -16.00
CA VAL A 242 2.40 -1.21 -16.95
C VAL A 242 3.64 -0.32 -16.83
N LEU A 243 4.04 0.03 -15.61
CA LEU A 243 5.28 0.79 -15.36
C LEU A 243 6.55 0.06 -15.86
N MET A 244 6.57 -1.27 -15.84
CA MET A 244 7.72 -2.07 -16.34
C MET A 244 7.80 -2.15 -17.85
N ALA A 245 6.68 -1.97 -18.56
CA ALA A 245 6.62 -2.06 -20.01
C ALA A 245 7.15 -0.79 -20.70
N LEU A 246 7.15 0.35 -19.99
CA LEU A 246 7.69 1.61 -20.47
C LEU A 246 9.06 1.86 -19.82
N ASP A 247 10.14 1.78 -20.61
CA ASP A 247 11.52 1.91 -20.13
C ASP A 247 11.84 3.34 -19.64
N GLY A 248 11.50 3.62 -18.38
CA GLY A 248 11.74 4.90 -17.70
C GLY A 248 10.58 5.87 -17.87
N GLU A 249 9.69 5.94 -16.87
CA GLU A 249 8.52 6.81 -16.91
C GLU A 249 8.74 8.14 -16.18
N PRO A 250 8.08 9.21 -16.63
CA PRO A 250 8.07 10.46 -15.90
C PRO A 250 7.34 10.23 -14.57
N GLY A 251 7.92 10.72 -13.47
CA GLY A 251 7.49 10.35 -12.12
C GLY A 251 6.10 10.82 -11.73
N TRP A 252 5.51 11.70 -12.53
CA TRP A 252 4.11 12.08 -12.42
C TRP A 252 3.16 10.90 -12.72
N VAL A 253 3.53 9.96 -13.61
CA VAL A 253 2.75 8.75 -13.90
C VAL A 253 2.83 7.77 -12.74
N CYS A 254 4.04 7.52 -12.24
CA CYS A 254 4.26 6.65 -11.09
C CYS A 254 3.44 7.10 -9.86
N LEU A 255 3.45 8.41 -9.55
CA LEU A 255 2.66 8.98 -8.47
C LEU A 255 1.15 8.85 -8.69
N MET A 256 0.69 9.07 -9.92
CA MET A 256 -0.72 8.89 -10.27
C MET A 256 -1.14 7.42 -10.07
N CYS A 257 -0.36 6.47 -10.57
CA CYS A 257 -0.59 5.03 -10.39
C CYS A 257 -0.60 4.63 -8.92
N CYS A 258 0.33 5.14 -8.11
CA CYS A 258 0.32 4.92 -6.66
C CYS A 258 -0.96 5.43 -5.99
N ASN A 259 -1.45 6.62 -6.37
CA ASN A 259 -2.70 7.16 -5.82
C ASN A 259 -3.91 6.28 -6.20
N VAL A 260 -3.97 5.80 -7.46
CA VAL A 260 -5.03 4.87 -7.89
C VAL A 260 -4.98 3.57 -7.09
N ASP A 261 -3.79 3.00 -6.90
CA ASP A 261 -3.63 1.74 -6.16
C ASP A 261 -4.04 1.86 -4.69
N ILE A 262 -3.70 3.00 -4.06
CA ILE A 262 -4.13 3.32 -2.69
C ILE A 262 -5.65 3.48 -2.61
N ALA A 263 -6.27 4.20 -3.55
CA ALA A 263 -7.72 4.37 -3.59
C ALA A 263 -8.43 3.01 -3.72
N PHE A 264 -7.96 2.17 -4.64
CA PHE A 264 -8.50 0.83 -4.85
C PHE A 264 -8.35 -0.03 -3.59
N SER A 265 -7.15 -0.03 -2.99
CA SER A 265 -6.87 -0.76 -1.75
C SER A 265 -7.79 -0.34 -0.60
N ALA A 266 -8.00 0.97 -0.43
CA ALA A 266 -8.87 1.52 0.59
C ALA A 266 -10.34 1.08 0.41
N ILE A 267 -10.84 1.11 -0.83
CA ILE A 267 -12.19 0.65 -1.18
C ILE A 267 -12.35 -0.84 -0.89
N VAL A 268 -11.36 -1.65 -1.28
CA VAL A 268 -11.36 -3.11 -1.03
C VAL A 268 -11.37 -3.39 0.48
N VAL A 269 -10.52 -2.72 1.26
CA VAL A 269 -10.48 -2.86 2.73
C VAL A 269 -11.82 -2.46 3.34
N PHE A 270 -12.42 -1.36 2.89
CA PHE A 270 -13.75 -0.96 3.33
C PHE A 270 -14.79 -2.03 3.03
N TRP A 271 -14.84 -2.53 1.78
CA TRP A 271 -15.76 -3.60 1.37
C TRP A 271 -15.63 -4.86 2.23
N VAL A 272 -14.39 -5.29 2.51
CA VAL A 272 -14.12 -6.45 3.37
C VAL A 272 -14.75 -6.25 4.75
N THR A 273 -14.55 -5.08 5.35
CA THR A 273 -14.98 -4.78 6.74
C THR A 273 -16.43 -4.30 6.90
N HIS A 274 -17.12 -3.88 5.83
CA HIS A 274 -18.45 -3.26 5.94
C HIS A 274 -19.55 -4.21 6.46
N LYS A 275 -19.36 -5.54 6.39
CA LYS A 275 -20.34 -6.53 6.90
C LYS A 275 -20.03 -7.06 8.30
N ASP A 276 -19.04 -6.48 8.98
CA ASP A 276 -18.78 -6.76 10.40
C ASP A 276 -19.49 -5.76 11.31
#